data_AF-A0A915B0S0-F1
#
_entry.id   AF-A0A915B0S0-F1
#
_cell.length_a   1.000
_cell.length_b   1.000
_cell.length_c   1.000
_cell.angle_alpha   90.00
_cell.angle_beta   90.00
_cell.angle_gamma   90.00
#
_symmetry.space_group_name_H-M   'P 1'
#
loop_
_entity.id
_entity.type
_entity.pdbx_description
1 polymer ?
#
loop_
_entity_poly.entity_id
_entity_poly.type
_entity_poly.pdbx_seq_one_letter_code
_entity_poly.pdbx_strand_id
1 'polypeptide(L)'
;MMLAQALIVLHLGRDWRFWGDEEANRYRCGFGHYDIVSLFGDHLYADLGLYRLMKIAKERNEHGAVGNWYSACTAFGLIRDALMSSKSPLLRCLRMYCVTDGMLIQSEVAQLSEQFRVPVLIIVYVQLGCHAISDCYRKHLVSFLSLRNTVGIIGGRPRRSLYFIGSYDNESLIFLDPHVAHAAIPPSSLQASWQAFHCADFSKMPLDEIDPGCALGFLVLSKNDYESTVKDLFLSQVIDSECEGEVNRVSNPLFVAYVKRPVLSNIVTARPLESGLASPAVQLGFELI
;
A
#
# COMPACT_ATOMS: atom_id res chain seq x y z
N MET A 1 0.04 -6.57 8.24
CA MET A 1 0.04 -7.65 7.22
C MET A 1 0.78 -7.25 5.93
N MET A 2 0.34 -6.25 5.16
CA MET A 2 1.04 -5.86 3.91
C MET A 2 2.54 -5.58 4.08
N LEU A 3 2.95 -4.83 5.12
CA LEU A 3 4.38 -4.61 5.39
C LEU A 3 5.12 -5.91 5.72
N ALA A 4 4.50 -6.81 6.48
CA ALA A 4 5.08 -8.12 6.77
C ALA A 4 5.31 -8.90 5.47
N GLN A 5 4.33 -8.91 4.55
CA GLN A 5 4.48 -9.52 3.23
C GLN A 5 5.64 -8.89 2.45
N ALA A 6 5.79 -7.56 2.48
CA ALA A 6 6.92 -6.89 1.83
C ALA A 6 8.28 -7.32 2.42
N LEU A 7 8.38 -7.44 3.75
CA LEU A 7 9.59 -7.93 4.42
C LEU A 7 9.89 -9.39 4.10
N ILE A 8 8.87 -10.25 4.03
CA ILE A 8 9.02 -11.65 3.61
C ILE A 8 9.55 -11.73 2.17
N VAL A 9 8.96 -10.97 1.23
CA VAL A 9 9.42 -10.95 -0.16
C VAL A 9 10.85 -10.42 -0.25
N LEU A 10 11.19 -9.39 0.52
CA LEU A 10 12.51 -8.77 0.51
C LEU A 10 13.60 -9.71 1.06
N HIS A 11 13.36 -10.34 2.21
CA HIS A 11 14.39 -11.09 2.93
C HIS A 11 14.39 -12.58 2.60
N LEU A 12 13.22 -13.18 2.39
CA LEU A 12 13.07 -14.62 2.17
C LEU A 12 12.74 -14.94 0.70
N GLY A 13 12.15 -14.00 -0.03
CA GLY A 13 11.76 -14.15 -1.43
C GLY A 13 10.29 -14.54 -1.61
N ARG A 14 9.70 -14.19 -2.76
CA ARG A 14 8.27 -14.45 -3.06
C ARG A 14 7.90 -15.94 -3.09
N ASP A 15 8.84 -16.81 -3.44
CA ASP A 15 8.64 -18.27 -3.50
C ASP A 15 8.79 -18.96 -2.15
N TRP A 16 9.22 -18.23 -1.11
CA TRP A 16 9.28 -18.77 0.23
C TRP A 16 7.88 -19.14 0.74
N ARG A 17 7.78 -20.24 1.46
CA ARG A 17 6.54 -20.77 2.03
C ARG A 17 6.79 -21.23 3.46
N PHE A 18 5.79 -21.01 4.30
CA PHE A 18 5.75 -21.48 5.67
C PHE A 18 5.49 -22.98 5.74
N TRP A 19 6.33 -23.73 6.48
CA TRP A 19 6.18 -25.19 6.68
C TRP A 19 6.15 -25.60 8.16
N GLY A 20 5.84 -24.70 9.09
CA GLY A 20 5.79 -25.02 10.52
C GLY A 20 7.18 -25.21 11.15
N ASP A 21 7.32 -26.18 12.05
CA ASP A 21 8.50 -26.35 12.93
C ASP A 21 9.80 -26.65 12.18
N GLU A 22 9.72 -27.13 10.93
CA GLU A 22 10.90 -27.38 10.08
C GLU A 22 11.60 -26.09 9.62
N GLU A 23 11.01 -24.92 9.88
CA GLU A 23 11.52 -23.63 9.44
C GLU A 23 12.60 -23.00 10.32
N ALA A 24 12.85 -23.54 11.52
CA ALA A 24 13.85 -23.01 12.45
C ALA A 24 15.26 -22.83 11.83
N ASN A 25 15.53 -23.42 10.67
CA ASN A 25 16.82 -23.39 9.97
C ASN A 25 16.82 -22.68 8.60
N ARG A 26 15.72 -22.07 8.15
CA ARG A 26 15.66 -21.40 6.82
C ARG A 26 16.00 -19.92 6.92
N TYR A 27 17.29 -19.64 7.05
CA TYR A 27 17.82 -18.29 6.98
C TYR A 27 18.13 -17.88 5.53
N ARG A 28 17.80 -16.65 5.16
CA ARG A 28 18.32 -15.99 3.95
C ARG A 28 18.94 -14.67 4.34
N CYS A 29 20.16 -14.43 3.82
CA CYS A 29 20.93 -13.22 4.13
C CYS A 29 21.12 -12.96 5.64
N GLY A 30 21.14 -14.02 6.47
CA GLY A 30 21.33 -13.93 7.92
C GLY A 30 20.05 -13.73 8.74
N PHE A 31 18.88 -13.62 8.10
CA PHE A 31 17.59 -13.47 8.78
C PHE A 31 16.66 -14.64 8.49
N GLY A 32 15.90 -15.06 9.50
CA GLY A 32 14.86 -16.07 9.41
C GLY A 32 13.47 -15.46 9.48
N HIS A 33 12.45 -16.29 9.28
CA HIS A 33 11.05 -15.89 9.40
C HIS A 33 10.72 -15.32 10.79
N TYR A 34 11.20 -15.98 11.84
CA TYR A 34 10.99 -15.53 13.22
C TYR A 34 11.47 -14.10 13.46
N ASP A 35 12.62 -13.71 12.89
CA ASP A 35 13.15 -12.36 13.06
C ASP A 35 12.18 -11.31 12.50
N ILE A 36 11.51 -11.62 11.38
CA ILE A 36 10.48 -10.76 10.79
C ILE A 36 9.23 -10.71 11.67
N VAL A 37 8.72 -11.87 12.12
CA VAL A 37 7.54 -11.94 13.01
C VAL A 37 7.77 -11.16 14.31
N SER A 38 8.98 -11.25 14.87
CA SER A 38 9.34 -10.58 16.12
C SER A 38 9.18 -9.05 16.06
N LEU A 39 9.29 -8.45 14.87
CA LEU A 39 9.07 -7.02 14.68
C LEU A 39 7.63 -6.60 14.94
N PHE A 40 6.66 -7.51 14.80
CA PHE A 40 5.24 -7.23 14.92
C PHE A 40 4.62 -7.66 16.26
N GLY A 41 5.43 -8.13 17.22
CA GLY A 41 4.94 -8.60 18.51
C GLY A 41 4.21 -7.52 19.32
N ASP A 42 3.23 -7.93 20.11
CA ASP A 42 2.45 -7.04 20.99
C ASP A 42 3.19 -6.71 22.29
N HIS A 43 4.37 -6.08 22.17
CA HIS A 43 5.17 -5.63 23.32
C HIS A 43 5.93 -4.34 23.01
N LEU A 44 6.45 -3.69 24.06
CA LEU A 44 7.09 -2.37 23.97
C LEU A 44 8.40 -2.33 23.17
N TYR A 45 9.00 -3.48 22.88
CA TYR A 45 10.29 -3.60 22.19
C TYR A 45 10.16 -3.93 20.70
N ALA A 46 8.95 -4.26 20.22
CA ALA A 46 8.71 -4.58 18.82
C ALA A 46 8.71 -3.29 17.97
N ASP A 47 9.54 -3.24 16.93
CA ASP A 47 9.71 -2.05 16.08
C ASP A 47 8.47 -1.69 15.25
N LEU A 48 7.60 -2.66 14.98
CA LEU A 48 6.37 -2.52 14.19
C LEU A 48 5.13 -3.00 14.95
N GLY A 49 5.27 -3.32 16.24
CA GLY A 49 4.16 -3.72 17.11
C GLY A 49 3.20 -2.56 17.40
N LEU A 50 1.99 -2.91 17.84
CA LEU A 50 0.92 -1.93 18.08
C LEU A 50 1.37 -0.79 19.02
N TYR A 51 2.04 -1.12 20.12
CA TYR A 51 2.55 -0.13 21.09
C TYR A 51 3.48 0.91 20.44
N ARG A 52 4.32 0.49 19.50
CA ARG A 52 5.24 1.39 18.80
C ARG A 52 4.49 2.35 17.88
N LEU A 53 3.51 1.86 17.13
CA LEU A 53 2.66 2.70 16.28
C LEU A 53 1.84 3.70 17.11
N MET A 54 1.29 3.28 18.24
CA MET A 54 0.54 4.16 19.15
C MET A 54 1.43 5.25 19.76
N LYS A 55 2.69 4.92 20.08
CA LYS A 55 3.67 5.91 20.56
C LYS A 55 3.94 6.97 19.50
N ILE A 56 4.15 6.57 18.25
CA ILE A 56 4.38 7.49 17.12
C ILE A 56 3.13 8.36 16.88
N ALA A 57 1.94 7.78 16.92
CA ALA A 57 0.69 8.54 16.76
C ALA A 57 0.54 9.62 17.84
N LYS A 58 0.86 9.28 19.09
CA LYS A 58 0.89 10.24 20.21
C LYS A 58 1.93 11.33 19.98
N GLU A 59 3.13 11.00 19.51
CA GLU A 59 4.19 11.97 19.20
C GLU A 59 3.81 12.93 18.06
N ARG A 60 2.95 12.49 17.13
CA ARG A 60 2.36 13.32 16.07
C ARG A 60 1.20 14.21 16.55
N ASN A 61 0.83 14.16 17.83
CA ASN A 61 -0.37 14.82 18.37
C ASN A 61 -1.66 14.42 17.64
N GLU A 62 -1.73 13.18 17.13
CA GLU A 62 -2.98 12.66 16.57
C GLU A 62 -4.00 12.49 17.71
N HIS A 63 -5.10 13.24 17.66
CA HIS A 63 -6.15 13.20 18.67
C HIS A 63 -6.74 11.79 18.74
N GLY A 64 -6.82 11.23 19.95
CA GLY A 64 -7.29 9.86 20.16
C GLY A 64 -6.34 8.80 19.57
N ALA A 65 -5.03 8.99 19.75
CA ALA A 65 -4.00 8.03 19.32
C ALA A 65 -4.32 6.57 19.69
N VAL A 66 -5.02 6.33 20.81
CA VAL A 66 -5.47 4.98 21.22
C VAL A 66 -7.00 4.87 21.07
N GLY A 67 -7.47 3.77 20.49
CA GLY A 67 -8.89 3.44 20.38
C GLY A 67 -9.59 3.97 19.12
N ASN A 68 -8.94 4.85 18.35
CA ASN A 68 -9.47 5.32 17.08
C ASN A 68 -9.21 4.35 15.93
N TRP A 69 -10.10 4.39 14.93
CA TRP A 69 -9.92 3.71 13.67
C TRP A 69 -9.06 4.56 12.74
N TYR A 70 -7.99 3.97 12.22
CA TYR A 70 -7.04 4.64 11.34
C TYR A 70 -7.38 4.38 9.87
N SER A 71 -7.34 5.44 9.07
CA SER A 71 -7.34 5.29 7.60
C SER A 71 -6.05 4.61 7.14
N ALA A 72 -6.05 4.03 5.94
CA ALA A 72 -4.84 3.46 5.36
C ALA A 72 -3.72 4.53 5.26
N CYS A 73 -4.07 5.75 4.86
CA CYS A 73 -3.13 6.88 4.77
C CYS A 73 -2.44 7.16 6.12
N THR A 74 -3.22 7.28 7.19
CA THR A 74 -2.68 7.52 8.53
C THR A 74 -1.83 6.34 8.99
N ALA A 75 -2.32 5.10 8.84
CA ALA A 75 -1.63 3.89 9.28
C ALA A 75 -0.27 3.73 8.59
N PHE A 76 -0.20 3.85 7.26
CA PHE A 76 1.08 3.80 6.55
C PHE A 76 1.97 5.00 6.85
N GLY A 77 1.40 6.16 7.14
CA GLY A 77 2.15 7.30 7.67
C GLY A 77 2.89 6.93 8.96
N LEU A 78 2.22 6.29 9.92
CA LEU A 78 2.84 5.83 11.18
C LEU A 78 3.89 4.76 10.93
N ILE A 79 3.59 3.81 10.03
CA ILE A 79 4.51 2.73 9.66
C ILE A 79 5.78 3.30 9.01
N ARG A 80 5.66 4.28 8.12
CA ARG A 80 6.80 4.96 7.50
C ARG A 80 7.72 5.57 8.56
N ASP A 81 7.16 6.24 9.56
CA ASP A 81 7.95 6.82 10.64
C ASP A 81 8.59 5.74 11.53
N ALA A 82 7.89 4.62 11.75
CA ALA A 82 8.44 3.47 12.44
C ALA A 82 9.65 2.88 11.69
N LEU A 83 9.54 2.73 10.36
CA LEU A 83 10.65 2.29 9.51
C LEU A 83 11.85 3.25 9.57
N MET A 84 11.60 4.55 9.50
CA MET A 84 12.66 5.57 9.51
C MET A 84 13.38 5.69 10.86
N SER A 85 12.67 5.45 11.96
CA SER A 85 13.20 5.58 13.32
C SER A 85 13.75 4.28 13.91
N SER A 86 13.49 3.14 13.28
CA SER A 86 13.96 1.84 13.75
C SER A 86 15.47 1.68 13.58
N LYS A 87 16.09 0.99 14.53
CA LYS A 87 17.50 0.57 14.47
C LYS A 87 17.66 -0.83 13.90
N SER A 88 16.57 -1.56 13.68
CA SER A 88 16.58 -2.93 13.20
C SER A 88 17.22 -3.03 11.81
N PRO A 89 18.21 -3.91 11.60
CA PRO A 89 18.82 -4.08 10.29
C PRO A 89 17.81 -4.59 9.25
N LEU A 90 16.78 -5.33 9.68
CA LEU A 90 15.68 -5.81 8.82
C LEU A 90 14.84 -4.68 8.23
N LEU A 91 14.76 -3.53 8.91
CA LEU A 91 13.93 -2.40 8.49
C LEU A 91 14.74 -1.34 7.75
N ARG A 92 16.04 -1.21 8.05
CA ARG A 92 16.93 -0.23 7.40
C ARG A 92 17.11 -0.48 5.90
N CYS A 93 16.87 -1.69 5.42
CA CYS A 93 16.95 -2.06 4.01
C CYS A 93 15.66 -1.81 3.22
N LEU A 94 14.66 -1.16 3.82
CA LEU A 94 13.40 -0.83 3.15
C LEU A 94 13.10 0.66 3.31
N ARG A 95 12.57 1.26 2.25
CA ARG A 95 11.92 2.58 2.28
C ARG A 95 10.45 2.42 1.93
N MET A 96 9.64 3.40 2.32
CA MET A 96 8.22 3.43 1.99
C MET A 96 7.87 4.76 1.31
N TYR A 97 7.29 4.68 0.12
CA TYR A 97 6.82 5.84 -0.65
C TYR A 97 5.29 5.77 -0.79
N CYS A 98 4.61 6.80 -0.30
CA CYS A 98 3.15 6.87 -0.29
C CYS A 98 2.67 7.89 -1.33
N VAL A 99 1.89 7.44 -2.32
CA VAL A 99 1.27 8.25 -3.36
C VAL A 99 -0.18 8.54 -2.97
N THR A 100 -0.46 9.79 -2.63
CA THR A 100 -1.79 10.26 -2.18
C THR A 100 -2.54 11.08 -3.23
N ASP A 101 -1.83 11.60 -4.23
CA ASP A 101 -2.33 12.51 -5.27
C ASP A 101 -2.52 11.80 -6.63
N GLY A 102 -2.37 10.48 -6.67
CA GLY A 102 -2.44 9.70 -7.91
C GLY A 102 -1.23 9.87 -8.84
N MET A 103 -0.16 10.53 -8.40
CA MET A 103 1.04 10.77 -9.20
C MET A 103 2.23 9.97 -8.64
N LEU A 104 2.62 8.90 -9.33
CA LEU A 104 3.83 8.15 -9.01
C LEU A 104 5.03 8.79 -9.71
N ILE A 105 5.87 9.50 -8.95
CA ILE A 105 6.98 10.27 -9.52
C ILE A 105 8.31 9.54 -9.35
N GLN A 106 8.88 9.08 -10.47
CA GLN A 106 10.13 8.32 -10.51
C GLN A 106 11.29 9.04 -9.83
N SER A 107 11.46 10.35 -10.07
CA SER A 107 12.56 11.11 -9.45
C SER A 107 12.49 11.15 -7.93
N GLU A 108 11.28 11.19 -7.35
CA GLU A 108 11.06 11.19 -5.90
C GLU A 108 11.33 9.81 -5.31
N VAL A 109 10.86 8.75 -5.98
CA VAL A 109 11.18 7.36 -5.62
C VAL A 109 12.69 7.13 -5.69
N ALA A 110 13.36 7.60 -6.73
CA ALA A 110 14.80 7.50 -6.91
C ALA A 110 15.55 8.24 -5.79
N GLN A 111 15.10 9.44 -5.40
CA GLN A 111 15.73 10.19 -4.31
C GLN A 111 15.57 9.48 -2.96
N LEU A 112 14.36 9.02 -2.63
CA LEU A 112 14.08 8.32 -1.38
C LEU A 112 14.87 7.01 -1.24
N SER A 113 15.07 6.32 -2.37
CA SER A 113 15.71 5.01 -2.45
C SER A 113 17.22 5.04 -2.66
N GLU A 114 17.85 6.21 -2.52
CA GLU A 114 19.28 6.40 -2.78
C GLU A 114 19.67 5.93 -4.19
N GLN A 115 18.89 6.36 -5.20
CA GLN A 115 18.98 5.95 -6.60
C GLN A 115 18.70 4.46 -6.81
N PHE A 116 17.61 3.96 -6.22
CA PHE A 116 17.18 2.55 -6.24
C PHE A 116 18.22 1.57 -5.68
N ARG A 117 19.11 2.03 -4.80
CA ARG A 117 20.03 1.16 -4.03
C ARG A 117 19.33 0.52 -2.85
N VAL A 118 18.30 1.17 -2.32
CA VAL A 118 17.47 0.65 -1.23
C VAL A 118 16.09 0.31 -1.78
N PRO A 119 15.60 -0.93 -1.58
CA PRO A 119 14.24 -1.33 -1.95
C PRO A 119 13.17 -0.40 -1.39
N VAL A 120 12.08 -0.23 -2.16
CA VAL A 120 10.97 0.66 -1.83
C VAL A 120 9.65 -0.10 -1.88
N LEU A 121 8.91 -0.05 -0.78
CA LEU A 121 7.49 -0.39 -0.76
C LEU A 121 6.70 0.85 -1.20
N ILE A 122 6.07 0.78 -2.36
CA ILE A 122 5.23 1.84 -2.90
C ILE A 122 3.79 1.55 -2.51
N ILE A 123 3.14 2.52 -1.88
CA ILE A 123 1.74 2.49 -1.49
C ILE A 123 1.02 3.56 -2.30
N VAL A 124 -0.01 3.19 -3.06
CA VAL A 124 -0.82 4.12 -3.85
C VAL A 124 -2.25 4.12 -3.33
N TYR A 125 -2.72 5.27 -2.87
CA TYR A 125 -4.12 5.43 -2.48
C TYR A 125 -4.97 5.72 -3.71
N VAL A 126 -6.10 5.03 -3.81
CA VAL A 126 -7.04 5.18 -4.92
C VAL A 126 -8.47 5.23 -4.39
N GLN A 127 -9.30 6.05 -5.05
CA GLN A 127 -10.74 6.10 -4.84
C GLN A 127 -11.43 5.64 -6.12
N LEU A 128 -12.02 4.44 -6.10
CA LEU A 128 -12.50 3.74 -7.29
C LEU A 128 -13.99 3.96 -7.58
N GLY A 129 -14.65 4.79 -6.78
CA GLY A 129 -16.06 5.11 -6.87
C GLY A 129 -16.58 5.77 -5.59
N CYS A 130 -17.87 6.10 -5.55
CA CYS A 130 -18.47 6.78 -4.38
C CYS A 130 -19.05 5.80 -3.35
N HIS A 131 -19.70 4.74 -3.83
CA HIS A 131 -20.40 3.75 -2.98
C HIS A 131 -19.96 2.32 -3.26
N ALA A 132 -19.65 2.02 -4.52
CA ALA A 132 -19.11 0.76 -5.00
C ALA A 132 -18.00 1.06 -6.02
N ILE A 133 -17.20 0.05 -6.34
CA ILE A 133 -16.20 0.15 -7.39
C ILE A 133 -16.88 0.34 -8.75
N SER A 134 -16.40 1.30 -9.54
CA SER A 134 -16.84 1.47 -10.92
C SER A 134 -16.37 0.31 -11.80
N ASP A 135 -17.21 -0.16 -12.72
CA ASP A 135 -16.93 -1.33 -13.57
C ASP A 135 -15.60 -1.26 -14.34
N CYS A 136 -15.19 -0.05 -14.74
CA CYS A 136 -13.91 0.18 -15.40
C CYS A 136 -12.71 -0.28 -14.56
N TYR A 137 -12.77 -0.17 -13.22
CA TYR A 137 -11.65 -0.48 -12.32
C TYR A 137 -11.57 -1.95 -11.91
N ARG A 138 -12.62 -2.75 -12.13
CA ARG A 138 -12.65 -4.17 -11.72
C ARG A 138 -11.47 -4.96 -12.32
N LYS A 139 -11.30 -4.85 -13.64
CA LYS A 139 -10.20 -5.51 -14.35
C LYS A 139 -8.85 -4.98 -13.93
N HIS A 140 -8.76 -3.68 -13.61
CA HIS A 140 -7.50 -3.08 -13.16
C HIS A 140 -7.04 -3.66 -11.82
N LEU A 141 -7.95 -3.93 -10.87
CA LEU A 141 -7.62 -4.57 -9.59
C LEU A 141 -7.16 -6.01 -9.75
N VAL A 142 -7.85 -6.79 -10.59
CA VAL A 142 -7.48 -8.18 -10.89
C VAL A 142 -6.10 -8.24 -11.55
N SER A 143 -5.84 -7.37 -12.53
CA SER A 143 -4.53 -7.25 -13.18
C SER A 143 -3.45 -6.83 -12.19
N PHE A 144 -3.74 -5.86 -11.31
CA PHE A 144 -2.79 -5.42 -10.28
C PHE A 144 -2.41 -6.55 -9.32
N LEU A 145 -3.38 -7.33 -8.84
CA LEU A 145 -3.14 -8.48 -7.96
C LEU A 145 -2.41 -9.64 -8.65
N SER A 146 -2.37 -9.64 -9.99
CA SER A 146 -1.65 -10.64 -10.79
C SER A 146 -0.16 -10.29 -10.97
N LEU A 147 0.28 -9.09 -10.61
CA LEU A 147 1.67 -8.68 -10.71
C LEU A 147 2.56 -9.44 -9.74
N ARG A 148 3.78 -9.80 -10.16
CA ARG A 148 4.71 -10.57 -9.32
C ARG A 148 5.15 -9.81 -8.06
N ASN A 149 5.30 -8.50 -8.18
CA ASN A 149 5.81 -7.63 -7.15
C ASN A 149 4.71 -6.94 -6.32
N THR A 150 3.43 -7.26 -6.57
CA THR A 150 2.35 -6.82 -5.69
C THR A 150 2.53 -7.42 -4.29
N VAL A 151 2.25 -6.61 -3.28
CA VAL A 151 2.09 -7.03 -1.89
C VAL A 151 0.63 -6.88 -1.45
N GLY A 152 -0.30 -6.88 -2.39
CA GLY A 152 -1.74 -6.90 -2.14
C GLY A 152 -2.39 -5.51 -2.06
N ILE A 153 -3.59 -5.49 -1.52
CA ILE A 153 -4.42 -4.29 -1.36
C ILE A 153 -4.92 -4.23 0.08
N ILE A 154 -4.84 -3.07 0.71
CA ILE A 154 -5.50 -2.79 1.98
C ILE A 154 -6.74 -1.94 1.70
N GLY A 155 -7.89 -2.36 2.21
CA GLY A 155 -9.13 -1.62 2.05
C GLY A 155 -10.19 -2.15 3.00
N GLY A 156 -11.44 -1.82 2.74
CA GLY A 156 -12.58 -2.26 3.53
C GLY A 156 -13.31 -1.11 4.18
N ARG A 157 -14.52 -1.40 4.66
CA ARG A 157 -15.41 -0.40 5.21
C ARG A 157 -14.91 0.08 6.57
N PRO A 158 -15.35 1.25 7.06
CA PRO A 158 -15.10 1.65 8.44
C PRO A 158 -15.46 0.51 9.40
N ARG A 159 -14.55 0.22 10.33
CA ARG A 159 -14.65 -0.89 11.29
C ARG A 159 -14.50 -2.31 10.72
N ARG A 160 -14.14 -2.44 9.45
CA ARG A 160 -13.92 -3.72 8.77
C ARG A 160 -12.78 -3.63 7.73
N SER A 161 -11.56 -3.42 8.22
CA SER A 161 -10.36 -3.37 7.36
C SER A 161 -9.88 -4.77 6.98
N LEU A 162 -9.69 -5.02 5.70
CA LEU A 162 -9.27 -6.30 5.14
C LEU A 162 -7.95 -6.16 4.37
N TYR A 163 -7.23 -7.28 4.25
CA TYR A 163 -6.03 -7.37 3.43
C TYR A 163 -6.25 -8.34 2.28
N PHE A 164 -6.41 -7.81 1.07
CA PHE A 164 -6.64 -8.58 -0.14
C PHE A 164 -5.31 -9.03 -0.74
N ILE A 165 -5.19 -10.33 -0.98
CA ILE A 165 -3.93 -10.99 -1.39
C ILE A 165 -3.99 -11.61 -2.78
N GLY A 166 -5.17 -11.64 -3.40
CA GLY A 166 -5.37 -12.20 -4.73
C GLY A 166 -6.83 -12.10 -5.18
N SER A 167 -7.10 -12.62 -6.36
CA SER A 167 -8.44 -12.72 -6.94
C SER A 167 -8.79 -14.18 -7.25
N TYR A 168 -10.09 -14.45 -7.35
CA TYR A 168 -10.65 -15.73 -7.77
C TYR A 168 -11.71 -15.48 -8.83
N ASP A 169 -11.60 -16.19 -9.96
CA ASP A 169 -12.55 -16.13 -11.08
C ASP A 169 -12.81 -14.72 -11.63
N ASN A 170 -11.84 -13.80 -11.47
CA ASN A 170 -11.90 -12.39 -11.87
C ASN A 170 -13.07 -11.56 -11.28
N GLU A 171 -13.92 -12.15 -10.43
CA GLU A 171 -15.10 -11.51 -9.84
C GLU A 171 -15.03 -11.41 -8.31
N SER A 172 -14.16 -12.20 -7.68
CA SER A 172 -14.00 -12.22 -6.22
C SER A 172 -12.57 -11.91 -5.81
N LEU A 173 -12.41 -11.30 -4.63
CA LEU A 173 -11.13 -11.05 -3.98
C LEU A 173 -10.92 -12.02 -2.83
N ILE A 174 -9.71 -12.57 -2.72
CA ILE A 174 -9.24 -13.39 -1.61
C ILE A 174 -8.59 -12.48 -0.58
N PHE A 175 -8.95 -12.62 0.70
CA PHE A 175 -8.46 -11.74 1.75
C PHE A 175 -8.14 -12.46 3.07
N LEU A 176 -7.33 -11.79 3.88
CA LEU A 176 -7.07 -12.10 5.28
C LEU A 176 -7.84 -11.11 6.16
N ASP A 177 -8.54 -11.65 7.16
CA ASP A 177 -9.42 -10.90 8.04
C ASP A 177 -8.78 -10.77 9.45
N PRO A 178 -8.47 -9.56 9.92
CA PRO A 178 -7.90 -9.34 11.25
C PRO A 178 -8.95 -9.34 12.39
N HIS A 179 -10.25 -9.47 12.12
CA HIS A 179 -11.32 -9.30 13.12
C HIS A 179 -11.57 -10.54 14.00
N VAL A 180 -10.52 -11.32 14.26
CA VAL A 180 -10.52 -12.41 15.23
C VAL A 180 -9.56 -12.02 16.35
N ALA A 181 -10.08 -11.93 17.58
CA ALA A 181 -9.25 -11.62 18.74
C ALA A 181 -8.51 -12.88 19.20
N HIS A 182 -7.18 -12.80 19.22
CA HIS A 182 -6.30 -13.84 19.76
C HIS A 182 -5.70 -13.39 21.09
N ALA A 183 -5.32 -14.34 21.95
CA ALA A 183 -4.57 -14.03 23.15
C ALA A 183 -3.18 -13.48 22.79
N ALA A 184 -2.74 -12.42 23.47
CA ALA A 184 -1.42 -11.86 23.25
C ALA A 184 -0.33 -12.88 23.61
N ILE A 185 0.65 -13.06 22.71
CA ILE A 185 1.77 -13.97 22.90
C ILE A 185 2.91 -13.21 23.57
N PRO A 186 3.34 -13.60 24.79
CA PRO A 186 4.45 -12.93 25.47
C PRO A 186 5.76 -13.04 24.68
N PRO A 187 6.68 -12.07 24.79
CA PRO A 187 7.96 -12.10 24.06
C PRO A 187 8.77 -13.37 24.32
N SER A 188 8.72 -13.91 25.56
CA SER A 188 9.41 -15.14 25.95
C SER A 188 8.91 -16.39 25.23
N SER A 189 7.66 -16.39 24.80
CA SER A 189 6.98 -17.55 24.19
C SER A 189 6.81 -17.40 22.68
N LEU A 190 7.13 -16.23 22.13
CA LEU A 190 6.94 -15.91 20.71
C LEU A 190 7.66 -16.90 19.79
N GLN A 191 8.90 -17.29 20.15
CA GLN A 191 9.68 -18.25 19.40
C GLN A 191 9.04 -19.65 19.33
N ALA A 192 8.23 -20.02 20.32
CA ALA A 192 7.56 -21.31 20.38
C ALA A 192 6.12 -21.27 19.83
N SER A 193 5.56 -20.09 19.54
CA SER A 193 4.14 -19.90 19.20
C SER A 193 3.91 -19.04 17.96
N TRP A 194 4.96 -18.77 17.18
CA TRP A 194 4.93 -18.01 15.94
C TRP A 194 4.03 -18.62 14.84
N GLN A 195 3.70 -19.91 14.93
CA GLN A 195 2.73 -20.54 14.02
C GLN A 195 1.34 -19.88 14.12
N ALA A 196 1.01 -19.26 15.26
CA ALA A 196 -0.25 -18.53 15.46
C ALA A 196 -0.39 -17.28 14.57
N PHE A 197 0.69 -16.79 13.95
CA PHE A 197 0.65 -15.68 13.00
C PHE A 197 0.33 -16.11 11.57
N HIS A 198 0.05 -17.40 11.34
CA HIS A 198 -0.35 -17.94 10.05
C HIS A 198 -1.83 -18.30 10.04
N CYS A 199 -2.50 -17.90 8.98
CA CYS A 199 -3.90 -18.24 8.73
C CYS A 199 -3.96 -19.44 7.77
N ALA A 200 -4.54 -20.56 8.23
CA ALA A 200 -4.72 -21.76 7.40
C ALA A 200 -5.93 -21.63 6.46
N ASP A 201 -6.92 -20.86 6.87
CA ASP A 201 -8.14 -20.61 6.10
C ASP A 201 -8.03 -19.28 5.34
N PHE A 202 -8.65 -19.20 4.16
CA PHE A 202 -8.81 -17.95 3.45
C PHE A 202 -10.29 -17.71 3.15
N SER A 203 -10.67 -16.44 3.18
CA SER A 203 -12.02 -16.01 2.79
C SER A 203 -11.99 -15.31 1.44
N LYS A 204 -13.12 -15.33 0.73
CA LYS A 204 -13.32 -14.56 -0.49
C LYS A 204 -14.60 -13.74 -0.41
N MET A 205 -14.63 -12.62 -1.12
CA MET A 205 -15.82 -11.78 -1.28
C MET A 205 -15.93 -11.25 -2.71
N PRO A 206 -17.13 -10.96 -3.21
CA PRO A 206 -17.32 -10.29 -4.50
C PRO A 206 -16.61 -8.93 -4.54
N LEU A 207 -16.13 -8.55 -5.73
CA LEU A 207 -15.57 -7.22 -6.00
C LEU A 207 -16.54 -6.07 -5.69
N ASP A 208 -17.85 -6.33 -5.75
CA ASP A 208 -18.89 -5.32 -5.47
C ASP A 208 -19.03 -4.96 -3.99
N GLU A 209 -18.53 -5.82 -3.10
CA GLU A 209 -18.69 -5.62 -1.66
C GLU A 209 -17.54 -4.82 -1.02
N ILE A 210 -16.41 -4.68 -1.72
CA ILE A 210 -15.26 -3.93 -1.23
C ILE A 210 -15.58 -2.43 -1.18
N ASP A 211 -14.97 -1.74 -0.22
CA ASP A 211 -15.00 -0.29 -0.19
C ASP A 211 -14.20 0.29 -1.38
N PRO A 212 -14.73 1.31 -2.09
CA PRO A 212 -14.03 1.91 -3.23
C PRO A 212 -12.75 2.65 -2.84
N GLY A 213 -12.57 3.02 -1.57
CA GLY A 213 -11.33 3.60 -1.06
C GLY A 213 -10.36 2.49 -0.64
N CYS A 214 -9.21 2.39 -1.31
CA CYS A 214 -8.20 1.39 -0.95
C CYS A 214 -6.76 1.87 -1.21
N ALA A 215 -5.81 1.10 -0.70
CA ALA A 215 -4.38 1.32 -0.84
C ALA A 215 -3.74 0.10 -1.53
N LEU A 216 -3.16 0.34 -2.70
CA LEU A 216 -2.45 -0.63 -3.51
C LEU A 216 -0.99 -0.67 -3.06
N GLY A 217 -0.43 -1.86 -2.81
CA GLY A 217 0.96 -2.00 -2.41
C GLY A 217 1.76 -2.84 -3.39
N PHE A 218 2.93 -2.35 -3.80
CA PHE A 218 3.89 -3.15 -4.57
C PHE A 218 5.33 -2.81 -4.17
N LEU A 219 6.19 -3.83 -4.23
CA LEU A 219 7.59 -3.74 -3.83
C LEU A 219 8.48 -3.53 -5.06
N VAL A 220 9.46 -2.65 -4.94
CA VAL A 220 10.46 -2.38 -5.97
C VAL A 220 11.84 -2.61 -5.37
N LEU A 221 12.59 -3.55 -5.94
CA LEU A 221 13.90 -3.97 -5.45
C LEU A 221 15.06 -3.22 -6.10
N SER A 222 14.86 -2.71 -7.32
CA SER A 222 15.90 -2.02 -8.10
C SER A 222 15.28 -1.08 -9.14
N LYS A 223 16.11 -0.30 -9.83
CA LYS A 223 15.65 0.56 -10.94
C LYS A 223 15.02 -0.24 -12.08
N ASN A 224 15.63 -1.37 -12.45
CA ASN A 224 15.09 -2.23 -13.51
C ASN A 224 13.74 -2.83 -13.10
N ASP A 225 13.59 -3.20 -11.83
CA ASP A 225 12.33 -3.72 -11.27
C ASP A 225 11.23 -2.65 -11.27
N TYR A 226 11.58 -1.39 -10.98
CA TYR A 226 10.66 -0.26 -11.11
C TYR A 226 10.18 -0.09 -12.56
N GLU A 227 11.12 -0.02 -13.51
CA GLU A 227 10.83 0.19 -14.93
C GLU A 227 9.99 -0.96 -15.52
N SER A 228 10.30 -2.21 -15.16
CA SER A 228 9.49 -3.36 -15.57
C SER A 228 8.09 -3.31 -14.95
N THR A 229 7.96 -2.92 -13.68
CA THR A 229 6.66 -2.80 -13.00
C THR A 229 5.78 -1.74 -13.66
N VAL A 230 6.32 -0.55 -13.92
CA VAL A 230 5.58 0.54 -14.58
C VAL A 230 5.16 0.11 -15.98
N LYS A 231 6.05 -0.57 -16.71
CA LYS A 231 5.73 -1.13 -18.04
C LYS A 231 4.62 -2.18 -17.97
N ASP A 232 4.69 -3.12 -17.05
CA ASP A 232 3.68 -4.18 -16.90
C ASP A 232 2.32 -3.61 -16.51
N LEU A 233 2.29 -2.61 -15.63
CA LEU A 233 1.09 -1.86 -15.25
C LEU A 233 0.48 -1.12 -16.45
N PHE A 234 1.30 -0.46 -17.26
CA PHE A 234 0.86 0.26 -18.45
C PHE A 234 0.30 -0.70 -19.52
N LEU A 235 1.02 -1.80 -19.80
CA LEU A 235 0.58 -2.82 -20.76
C LEU A 235 -0.72 -3.51 -20.31
N SER A 236 -0.91 -3.66 -19.00
CA SER A 236 -2.15 -4.17 -18.40
C SER A 236 -3.28 -3.13 -18.34
N GLN A 237 -3.05 -1.94 -18.90
CA GLN A 237 -3.97 -0.79 -18.90
C GLN A 237 -4.36 -0.33 -17.48
N VAL A 238 -3.55 -0.61 -16.46
CA VAL A 238 -3.84 -0.26 -15.06
C VAL A 238 -3.47 1.19 -14.77
N ILE A 239 -2.40 1.69 -15.39
CA ILE A 239 -1.87 3.04 -15.18
C ILE A 239 -1.64 3.71 -16.52
N ASP A 240 -1.60 5.04 -16.50
CA ASP A 240 -1.03 5.80 -17.60
C ASP A 240 0.42 6.16 -17.26
N SER A 241 1.24 6.40 -18.28
CA SER A 241 2.64 6.79 -18.11
C SER A 241 2.97 7.89 -19.09
N GLU A 242 3.33 9.07 -18.58
CA GLU A 242 3.87 10.13 -19.43
C GLU A 242 5.33 9.79 -19.80
N CYS A 243 5.49 8.88 -20.75
CA CYS A 243 6.71 8.78 -21.54
C CYS A 243 6.60 9.80 -22.68
N GLU A 244 7.61 10.64 -22.85
CA GLU A 244 7.64 11.66 -23.92
C GLU A 244 7.38 11.00 -25.29
N GLY A 245 6.17 11.17 -25.85
CA GLY A 245 5.89 10.88 -27.26
C GLY A 245 4.90 9.77 -27.62
N GLU A 246 4.20 9.10 -26.70
CA GLU A 246 3.20 8.07 -27.09
C GLU A 246 1.73 8.56 -27.09
N VAL A 247 0.98 8.08 -28.08
CA VAL A 247 -0.41 8.47 -28.44
C VAL A 247 -1.48 7.58 -27.77
N ASN A 248 -1.08 6.52 -27.07
CA ASN A 248 -2.00 5.53 -26.49
C ASN A 248 -2.21 5.73 -24.99
N ARG A 249 -2.97 6.77 -24.64
CA ARG A 249 -3.39 6.99 -23.24
C ARG A 249 -4.36 5.91 -22.78
N VAL A 250 -4.21 5.49 -21.52
CA VAL A 250 -5.15 4.56 -20.89
C VAL A 250 -6.46 5.27 -20.56
N SER A 251 -7.58 4.69 -20.96
CA SER A 251 -8.91 5.19 -20.60
C SER A 251 -9.26 4.78 -19.17
N ASN A 252 -9.12 5.71 -18.21
CA ASN A 252 -9.36 5.54 -16.76
C ASN A 252 -8.25 4.80 -16.00
N PRO A 253 -7.02 5.35 -15.94
CA PRO A 253 -5.95 4.75 -15.15
C PRO A 253 -6.23 4.86 -13.64
N LEU A 254 -5.73 3.90 -12.84
CA LEU A 254 -5.78 3.96 -11.38
C LEU A 254 -4.93 5.11 -10.81
N PHE A 255 -3.79 5.36 -11.44
CA PHE A 255 -2.85 6.43 -11.13
C PHE A 255 -1.95 6.66 -12.35
N VAL A 256 -1.16 7.73 -12.34
CA VAL A 256 -0.28 8.10 -13.46
C VAL A 256 1.17 8.10 -13.02
N ALA A 257 2.05 7.48 -13.81
CA ALA A 257 3.48 7.49 -13.60
C ALA A 257 4.15 8.66 -14.36
N TYR A 258 5.05 9.36 -13.68
CA TYR A 258 5.82 10.48 -14.23
C TYR A 258 7.30 10.30 -13.97
N VAL A 259 8.14 10.73 -14.91
CA VAL A 259 9.60 10.79 -14.70
C VAL A 259 9.96 11.86 -13.66
N LYS A 260 9.32 13.03 -13.76
CA LYS A 260 9.48 14.18 -12.86
C LYS A 260 8.11 14.79 -12.56
N ARG A 261 7.98 15.42 -11.39
CA ARG A 261 6.74 16.12 -11.02
C ARG A 261 6.38 17.17 -12.09
N PRO A 262 5.16 17.16 -12.65
CA PRO A 262 4.73 18.16 -13.60
C PRO A 262 4.80 19.56 -12.98
N VAL A 263 5.32 20.53 -13.72
CA VAL A 263 5.25 21.93 -13.30
C VAL A 263 3.88 22.47 -13.68
N LEU A 264 3.11 22.92 -12.69
CA LEU A 264 1.88 23.67 -12.94
C LEU A 264 2.27 25.01 -13.56
N SER A 265 2.29 25.08 -14.89
CA SER A 265 2.38 26.37 -15.57
C SER A 265 1.05 27.09 -15.40
N ASN A 266 1.05 28.28 -14.81
CA ASN A 266 -0.11 29.18 -14.73
C ASN A 266 -0.48 29.73 -16.12
N ILE A 267 -0.69 28.87 -17.11
CA ILE A 267 -1.21 29.26 -18.41
C ILE A 267 -2.73 29.22 -18.30
N VAL A 268 -3.27 30.24 -17.63
CA VAL A 268 -4.62 30.72 -17.91
C VAL A 268 -4.56 31.39 -19.28
N THR A 269 -4.49 30.60 -20.35
CA THR A 269 -5.17 30.99 -21.58
C THR A 269 -6.61 30.56 -21.40
N ALA A 270 -7.35 31.34 -20.61
CA ALA A 270 -8.79 31.36 -20.75
C ALA A 270 -9.07 31.62 -22.24
N ARG A 271 -9.55 30.61 -22.96
CA ARG A 271 -10.25 30.88 -24.22
C ARG A 271 -11.36 31.87 -23.84
N PRO A 272 -11.51 33.01 -24.54
CA PRO A 272 -12.65 33.87 -24.29
C PRO A 272 -13.90 33.02 -24.46
N LEU A 273 -14.68 32.87 -23.40
CA LEU A 273 -16.07 32.44 -23.56
C LEU A 273 -16.71 33.50 -24.45
N GLU A 274 -17.15 33.09 -25.63
CA GLU A 274 -18.00 33.92 -26.48
C GLU A 274 -19.15 34.43 -25.63
N SER A 275 -19.27 35.75 -25.59
CA SER A 275 -20.29 36.48 -24.86
C SER A 275 -21.68 36.06 -25.31
N GLY A 276 -22.40 35.32 -24.47
CA GLY A 276 -23.77 34.93 -24.74
C GLY A 276 -24.42 34.25 -23.54
N LEU A 277 -25.09 35.08 -22.72
CA LEU A 277 -26.01 34.77 -21.61
C LEU A 277 -25.43 34.99 -20.20
N ALA A 278 -25.76 36.18 -19.67
CA ALA A 278 -25.59 36.56 -18.28
C ALA A 278 -26.71 35.97 -17.39
N SER A 279 -26.38 35.78 -16.09
CA SER A 279 -27.25 35.68 -14.89
C SER A 279 -27.35 34.28 -14.22
N PRO A 280 -27.47 34.17 -12.88
CA PRO A 280 -26.43 34.49 -11.89
C PRO A 280 -26.26 33.32 -10.87
N ALA A 281 -25.15 32.59 -10.88
CA ALA A 281 -24.85 31.56 -9.87
C ALA A 281 -24.15 32.16 -8.63
N VAL A 282 -24.63 33.30 -8.13
CA VAL A 282 -24.24 33.87 -6.83
C VAL A 282 -25.38 33.61 -5.85
N GLN A 283 -25.61 32.34 -5.56
CA GLN A 283 -26.42 31.87 -4.44
C GLN A 283 -26.17 30.38 -4.33
N LEU A 284 -25.15 30.01 -3.56
CA LEU A 284 -25.00 28.78 -2.80
C LEU A 284 -23.61 28.85 -2.17
N GLY A 285 -23.55 29.52 -1.02
CA GLY A 285 -22.34 29.63 -0.22
C GLY A 285 -21.83 28.26 0.18
N PHE A 286 -20.65 27.92 -0.31
CA PHE A 286 -19.83 26.85 0.23
C PHE A 286 -18.54 27.50 0.74
N GLU A 287 -18.51 27.76 2.04
CA GLU A 287 -17.25 27.90 2.77
C GLU A 287 -16.61 26.52 2.86
N LEU A 288 -15.35 26.44 2.45
CA LEU A 288 -14.50 25.27 2.58
C LEU A 288 -14.19 25.03 4.06
N ILE A 289 -14.53 23.84 4.56
CA ILE A 289 -13.83 23.19 5.68
C ILE A 289 -13.22 21.90 5.12
#